data_AF-A0A5N5ZKR6-F1
#
_entry.id   AF-A0A5N5ZKR6-F1
#
_cell.length_a   1.000
_cell.length_b   1.000
_cell.length_c   1.000
_cell.angle_alpha   90.00
_cell.angle_beta   90.00
_cell.angle_gamma   90.00
#
_symmetry.space_group_name_H-M   'P 1'
#
loop_
_entity.id
_entity.type
_entity.pdbx_description
1 polymer ?
#
loop_
_entity_poly.entity_id
_entity_poly.type
_entity_poly.pdbx_seq_one_letter_code
_entity_poly.pdbx_strand_id
1 'polypeptide(L)'
;MSSACGAGPCWCEGRPEMGDVEFVVEGPVRRAEVPGLCERLAALVRERGARVVTVDARRLGGPGADALQAVTRLRLTARRLDCELRFEGLDERLLGLLGWLGLGQVVGEAEEREEALGVKERVDSRDPPV
;
A
#
# COMPACT_ATOMS: atom_id res chain seq x y z
N MET A 1 -20.28 26.80 -45.64
CA MET A 1 -19.23 25.78 -45.88
C MET A 1 -18.24 25.94 -44.72
N SER A 2 -18.60 25.42 -43.54
CA SER A 2 -18.03 24.19 -42.95
C SER A 2 -16.62 24.43 -42.41
N SER A 3 -16.46 24.66 -41.09
CA SER A 3 -16.18 23.66 -40.03
C SER A 3 -14.79 23.02 -40.21
N ALA A 4 -13.87 23.02 -39.24
CA ALA A 4 -14.07 22.42 -37.93
C ALA A 4 -13.14 22.92 -36.82
N CYS A 5 -13.71 22.96 -35.62
CA CYS A 5 -13.04 22.81 -34.34
C CYS A 5 -12.62 21.33 -34.10
N GLY A 6 -11.63 21.12 -33.23
CA GLY A 6 -11.30 19.83 -32.59
C GLY A 6 -10.05 19.17 -33.20
N ALA A 7 -9.19 18.46 -32.47
CA ALA A 7 -9.23 17.97 -31.11
C ALA A 7 -7.77 17.64 -30.73
N GLY A 8 -7.10 18.53 -30.01
CA GLY A 8 -5.89 18.15 -29.28
C GLY A 8 -6.33 17.68 -27.90
N PRO A 9 -5.80 16.58 -27.35
CA PRO A 9 -6.10 16.24 -25.97
C PRO A 9 -5.61 17.39 -25.10
N CYS A 10 -6.57 18.10 -24.51
CA CYS A 10 -6.31 18.95 -23.37
C CYS A 10 -5.82 18.00 -22.27
N TRP A 11 -4.54 18.08 -21.94
CA TRP A 11 -3.99 17.45 -20.75
C TRP A 11 -4.54 18.22 -19.54
N CYS A 12 -5.82 18.01 -19.27
CA CYS A 12 -6.47 18.34 -18.01
C CYS A 12 -6.56 17.06 -17.18
N GLU A 13 -5.46 16.31 -17.09
CA GLU A 13 -5.36 15.22 -16.13
C GLU A 13 -4.79 15.83 -14.85
N GLY A 14 -5.51 15.63 -13.76
CA GLY A 14 -5.38 16.31 -12.49
C GLY A 14 -3.93 16.51 -12.06
N ARG A 15 -3.69 17.68 -11.48
CA ARG A 15 -2.50 17.98 -10.69
C ARG A 15 -2.24 16.77 -9.78
N PRO A 16 -1.17 15.96 -9.98
CA PRO A 16 -0.90 14.85 -9.08
C PRO A 16 -0.70 15.47 -7.72
N GLU A 17 -1.61 15.14 -6.82
CA GLU A 17 -1.45 15.40 -5.41
C GLU A 17 -0.09 14.81 -5.06
N MET A 18 0.76 15.62 -4.44
CA MET A 18 2.17 15.32 -4.22
C MET A 18 2.26 14.14 -3.24
N GLY A 19 2.11 12.90 -3.74
CA GLY A 19 1.87 11.73 -2.89
C GLY A 19 1.69 10.38 -3.60
N ASP A 20 0.81 10.26 -4.59
CA ASP A 20 0.34 8.93 -5.04
C ASP A 20 0.94 8.51 -6.40
N VAL A 21 1.86 7.55 -6.35
CA VAL A 21 2.42 6.89 -7.54
C VAL A 21 1.77 5.51 -7.68
N GLU A 22 1.25 5.20 -8.87
CA GLU A 22 0.63 3.90 -9.14
C GLU A 22 1.65 2.88 -9.68
N PHE A 23 1.52 1.63 -9.24
CA PHE A 23 2.30 0.49 -9.73
C PHE A 23 1.38 -0.67 -10.10
N VAL A 24 1.26 -0.96 -11.38
CA VAL A 24 0.36 -2.00 -11.89
C VAL A 24 1.09 -3.34 -12.07
N VAL A 25 0.47 -4.42 -11.60
CA VAL A 25 0.92 -5.80 -11.84
C VAL A 25 0.18 -6.37 -13.07
N GLU A 26 0.91 -6.73 -14.12
CA GLU A 26 0.31 -7.04 -15.45
C GLU A 26 -0.22 -8.48 -15.63
N GLY A 27 -0.28 -9.31 -14.59
CA GLY A 27 -0.78 -10.67 -14.73
C GLY A 27 -0.49 -11.56 -13.54
N PRO A 28 -0.96 -12.83 -13.57
CA PRO A 28 -0.75 -13.77 -12.48
C PRO A 28 0.73 -13.92 -12.23
N VAL A 29 1.17 -13.57 -11.02
CA VAL A 29 2.59 -13.55 -10.72
C VAL A 29 3.06 -14.96 -10.41
N ARG A 30 4.18 -15.32 -11.03
CA ARG A 30 4.96 -16.52 -10.70
C ARG A 30 6.13 -16.14 -9.82
N ARG A 31 6.56 -17.08 -8.98
CA ARG A 31 7.75 -16.92 -8.12
C ARG A 31 8.99 -16.36 -8.84
N ALA A 32 9.22 -16.77 -10.08
CA ALA A 32 10.36 -16.34 -10.88
C ALA A 32 10.32 -14.86 -11.29
N GLU A 33 9.14 -14.23 -11.31
CA GLU A 33 8.92 -12.85 -11.75
C GLU A 33 9.04 -11.85 -10.60
N VAL A 34 8.94 -12.32 -9.36
CA VAL A 34 8.97 -11.49 -8.14
C VAL A 34 10.23 -10.63 -8.04
N PRO A 35 11.46 -11.11 -8.34
CA PRO A 35 12.64 -10.24 -8.35
C PRO A 35 12.52 -9.07 -9.32
N GLY A 36 12.04 -9.32 -10.55
CA GLY A 36 11.84 -8.27 -11.55
C GLY A 36 10.76 -7.27 -11.15
N LEU A 37 9.70 -7.71 -10.46
CA LEU A 37 8.69 -6.82 -9.88
C LEU A 37 9.29 -5.90 -8.81
N CYS A 38 10.11 -6.44 -7.91
CA CYS A 38 10.80 -5.66 -6.89
C CYS A 38 11.76 -4.62 -7.49
N GLU A 39 12.48 -4.98 -8.54
CA GLU A 39 13.39 -4.06 -9.25
C GLU A 39 12.62 -2.90 -9.89
N ARG A 40 11.52 -3.19 -10.59
CA ARG A 40 10.67 -2.14 -11.19
C ARG A 40 10.09 -1.20 -10.15
N LEU A 41 9.58 -1.73 -9.04
CA LEU A 41 9.09 -0.90 -7.93
C LEU A 41 10.21 -0.01 -7.39
N ALA A 42 11.40 -0.57 -7.15
CA ALA A 42 12.52 0.17 -6.60
C ALA A 42 13.05 1.25 -7.56
N ALA A 43 13.01 1.01 -8.87
CA ALA A 43 13.30 2.02 -9.87
C ALA A 43 12.26 3.15 -9.83
N LEU A 44 10.98 2.81 -9.86
CA LEU A 44 9.88 3.76 -9.81
C LEU A 44 9.96 4.69 -8.58
N VAL A 45 10.13 4.11 -7.39
CA VAL A 45 10.23 4.87 -6.13
C VAL A 45 11.42 5.84 -6.17
N ARG A 46 12.59 5.40 -6.62
CA ARG A 46 13.79 6.25 -6.69
C ARG A 46 13.67 7.34 -7.73
N GLU A 47 13.14 7.03 -8.91
CA GLU A 47 12.99 7.99 -10.00
C GLU A 47 11.96 9.07 -9.67
N ARG A 48 10.88 8.71 -8.95
CA ARG A 48 9.80 9.63 -8.61
C ARG A 48 9.97 10.27 -7.23
N GLY A 49 10.90 9.79 -6.42
CA GLY A 49 11.01 10.21 -5.01
C GLY A 49 9.74 9.89 -4.21
N ALA A 50 9.04 8.82 -4.58
CA ALA A 50 7.73 8.49 -4.03
C ALA A 50 7.85 8.03 -2.57
N ARG A 51 6.96 8.55 -1.71
CA ARG A 51 6.83 8.09 -0.31
C ARG A 51 5.65 7.14 -0.12
N VAL A 52 4.69 7.17 -1.04
CA VAL A 52 3.52 6.29 -1.05
C VAL A 52 3.36 5.76 -2.48
N VAL A 53 3.14 4.46 -2.61
CA VAL A 53 2.83 3.82 -3.88
C VAL A 53 1.58 2.95 -3.73
N THR A 54 0.60 3.16 -4.62
CA THR A 54 -0.58 2.32 -4.74
C THR A 54 -0.30 1.21 -5.74
N VAL A 55 -0.46 -0.04 -5.32
CA VAL A 55 -0.24 -1.23 -6.14
C VAL A 55 -1.59 -1.79 -6.57
N ASP A 56 -1.88 -1.79 -7.87
CA ASP A 56 -3.00 -2.56 -8.41
C ASP A 56 -2.64 -4.06 -8.37
N ALA A 57 -3.32 -4.76 -7.47
CA ALA A 57 -3.13 -6.17 -7.16
C ALA A 57 -4.18 -7.08 -7.81
N ARG A 58 -5.15 -6.54 -8.56
CA ARG A 58 -6.28 -7.29 -9.14
C ARG A 58 -5.85 -8.44 -10.04
N ARG A 59 -4.64 -8.34 -10.60
CA ARG A 59 -4.07 -9.33 -11.52
C ARG A 59 -3.02 -10.25 -10.91
N LEU A 60 -2.69 -10.14 -9.61
CA LEU A 60 -1.66 -10.98 -8.95
C LEU A 60 -1.86 -12.49 -9.11
N GLY A 61 -3.08 -12.93 -9.43
CA GLY A 61 -3.49 -14.33 -9.47
C GLY A 61 -4.25 -14.72 -8.21
N GLY A 62 -4.89 -15.90 -8.23
CA GLY A 62 -5.68 -16.37 -7.09
C GLY A 62 -4.84 -16.61 -5.82
N PRO A 63 -5.49 -16.97 -4.70
CA PRO A 63 -4.81 -17.20 -3.42
C PRO A 63 -3.78 -18.33 -3.56
N GLY A 64 -2.50 -18.00 -3.40
CA GLY A 64 -1.41 -18.95 -3.57
C GLY A 64 -0.07 -18.41 -3.09
N ALA A 65 0.90 -19.32 -2.93
CA ALA A 65 2.23 -18.99 -2.42
C ALA A 65 2.97 -17.94 -3.28
N ASP A 66 2.74 -17.94 -4.59
CA ASP A 66 3.35 -16.97 -5.51
C ASP A 66 2.83 -15.55 -5.27
N ALA A 67 1.51 -15.37 -5.17
CA ALA A 67 0.88 -14.08 -4.87
C ALA A 67 1.26 -13.58 -3.47
N LEU A 68 1.27 -14.47 -2.47
CA LEU A 68 1.75 -14.17 -1.12
C LEU A 68 3.21 -13.68 -1.14
N GLN A 69 4.09 -14.44 -1.80
CA GLN A 69 5.50 -14.09 -1.93
C GLN A 69 5.68 -12.72 -2.61
N ALA A 70 4.91 -12.44 -3.66
CA ALA A 70 4.94 -11.17 -4.38
C ALA A 70 4.58 -10.00 -3.44
N VAL A 71 3.45 -10.07 -2.73
CA VAL A 71 3.01 -9.04 -1.79
C VAL A 71 4.06 -8.79 -0.70
N THR A 72 4.54 -9.85 -0.05
CA THR A 72 5.55 -9.73 1.02
C THR A 72 6.86 -9.12 0.51
N ARG A 73 7.30 -9.52 -0.68
CA ARG A 73 8.55 -9.00 -1.27
C ARG A 73 8.43 -7.54 -1.71
N LEU A 74 7.31 -7.13 -2.31
CA LEU A 74 7.05 -5.74 -2.67
C LEU A 74 7.06 -4.84 -1.43
N ARG A 75 6.36 -5.25 -0.37
CA ARG A 75 6.36 -4.56 0.94
C ARG A 75 7.75 -4.40 1.53
N LEU A 76 8.52 -5.49 1.55
CA LEU A 76 9.88 -5.45 2.07
C LEU A 76 10.76 -4.49 1.25
N THR A 77 10.62 -4.49 -0.09
CA THR A 77 11.33 -3.56 -0.96
C THR A 77 10.96 -2.11 -0.66
N ALA A 78 9.67 -1.79 -0.52
CA ALA A 78 9.23 -0.44 -0.22
C ALA A 78 9.71 0.04 1.16
N ARG A 79 9.62 -0.81 2.20
CA ARG A 79 10.15 -0.49 3.54
C ARG A 79 11.65 -0.19 3.54
N ARG A 80 12.44 -0.89 2.71
CA ARG A 80 13.88 -0.61 2.56
C ARG A 80 14.17 0.72 1.86
N LEU A 81 13.19 1.26 1.15
CA LEU A 81 13.25 2.53 0.44
C LEU A 81 12.55 3.66 1.20
N ASP A 82 12.11 3.41 2.44
CA ASP A 82 11.30 4.36 3.24
C ASP A 82 10.00 4.79 2.51
N CYS A 83 9.38 3.85 1.79
CA CYS A 83 8.15 4.04 1.04
C CYS A 83 7.02 3.16 1.61
N GLU A 84 5.84 3.75 1.76
CA GLU A 84 4.59 3.05 2.10
C GLU A 84 4.00 2.39 0.84
N LEU A 85 3.43 1.19 0.99
CA LEU A 85 2.61 0.56 -0.05
C LEU A 85 1.17 0.44 0.40
N ARG A 86 0.27 0.81 -0.52
CA ARG A 86 -1.16 0.53 -0.46
C ARG A 86 -1.49 -0.48 -1.55
N PHE A 87 -2.28 -1.49 -1.24
CA PHE A 87 -2.69 -2.47 -2.24
C PHE A 87 -4.16 -2.26 -2.57
N GLU A 88 -4.49 -2.19 -3.84
CA GLU A 88 -5.86 -2.08 -4.32
C GLU A 88 -6.27 -3.37 -5.02
N GLY A 89 -7.46 -3.89 -4.67
CA GLY A 89 -8.04 -5.05 -5.33
C GLY A 89 -7.32 -6.37 -5.06
N LEU A 90 -6.70 -6.53 -3.87
CA LEU A 90 -6.25 -7.84 -3.41
C LEU A 90 -7.43 -8.80 -3.27
N ASP A 91 -7.22 -10.03 -3.70
CA ASP A 91 -8.20 -11.12 -3.55
C ASP A 91 -8.51 -11.39 -2.06
N GLU A 92 -9.80 -11.49 -1.72
CA GLU A 92 -10.25 -11.67 -0.33
C GLU A 92 -9.69 -12.93 0.34
N ARG A 93 -9.48 -14.02 -0.42
CA ARG A 93 -8.89 -15.24 0.14
C ARG A 93 -7.40 -15.05 0.41
N LEU A 94 -6.71 -14.27 -0.42
CA LEU A 94 -5.32 -13.87 -0.16
C LEU A 94 -5.22 -12.97 1.08
N LEU A 95 -6.18 -12.04 1.27
CA LEU A 95 -6.28 -11.25 2.50
C LEU A 95 -6.49 -12.14 3.73
N GLY A 96 -7.40 -13.11 3.66
CA GLY A 96 -7.64 -14.08 4.73
C GLY A 96 -6.38 -14.91 5.06
N LEU A 97 -5.63 -15.36 4.05
CA LEU A 97 -4.36 -16.06 4.25
C LEU A 97 -3.31 -15.16 4.90
N LEU A 98 -3.19 -13.91 4.47
CA LEU A 98 -2.29 -12.94 5.09
C LEU A 98 -2.66 -12.71 6.55
N GLY A 99 -3.94 -12.50 6.86
CA GLY A 99 -4.43 -12.38 8.24
C GLY A 99 -4.10 -13.61 9.08
N TRP A 100 -4.35 -14.81 8.56
CA TRP A 100 -4.08 -16.07 9.25
C TRP A 100 -2.58 -16.28 9.55
N LEU A 101 -1.70 -15.80 8.67
CA LEU A 101 -0.25 -15.86 8.84
C LEU A 101 0.32 -14.73 9.74
N GLY A 102 -0.54 -13.87 10.31
CA GLY A 102 -0.09 -12.68 11.04
C GLY A 102 0.53 -11.60 10.15
N LEU A 103 0.25 -11.65 8.84
CA LEU A 103 0.70 -10.71 7.82
C LEU A 103 -0.39 -9.73 7.40
N GLY A 104 -1.54 -9.65 8.09
CA GLY A 104 -2.62 -8.70 7.78
C GLY A 104 -2.17 -7.23 7.87
N GLN A 105 -1.28 -6.93 8.81
CA GLN A 105 -0.60 -5.63 8.95
C GLN A 105 0.29 -5.28 7.72
N VAL A 106 0.62 -6.29 6.90
CA VAL A 106 1.30 -6.19 5.60
C VAL A 106 0.28 -5.92 4.47
N VAL A 107 -0.97 -5.57 4.76
CA VAL A 107 -1.94 -5.09 3.74
C VAL A 107 -2.43 -3.67 4.03
N GLY A 108 -2.12 -3.11 5.18
CA GLY A 108 -2.54 -1.77 5.55
C GLY A 108 -3.93 -1.81 6.18
N GLU A 109 -4.01 -2.48 7.32
CA GLU A 109 -4.93 -2.00 8.35
C GLU A 109 -4.19 -0.80 8.94
N ALA A 110 -4.70 0.42 8.69
CA ALA A 110 -4.27 1.55 9.48
C ALA A 110 -4.49 1.14 10.94
N GLU A 111 -3.44 1.11 11.74
CA GLU A 111 -3.63 0.97 13.17
C GLU A 111 -4.54 2.13 13.57
N GLU A 112 -5.79 1.81 13.92
CA GLU A 112 -6.58 2.59 14.84
C GLU A 112 -5.63 2.80 16.00
N ARG A 113 -4.96 3.96 16.05
CA ARG A 113 -4.25 4.40 17.23
C ARG A 113 -5.31 4.30 18.31
N GLU A 114 -5.24 3.27 19.14
CA GLU A 114 -6.01 3.23 20.36
C GLU A 114 -5.79 4.60 20.99
N GLU A 115 -6.87 5.39 21.07
CA GLU A 115 -6.82 6.64 21.80
C GLU A 115 -6.19 6.28 23.15
N ALA A 116 -5.14 7.02 23.53
CA ALA A 116 -4.58 6.88 24.86
C ALA A 116 -5.71 7.19 25.84
N LEU A 117 -6.41 6.14 26.30
CA LEU A 117 -7.41 6.22 27.33
C LEU A 117 -6.66 6.73 28.56
N GLY A 118 -6.74 8.04 28.77
CA GLY A 118 -6.15 8.70 29.91
C GLY A 118 -6.71 8.04 31.16
N VAL A 119 -5.90 7.15 31.76
CA VAL A 119 -6.21 6.55 33.05
C VAL A 119 -6.23 7.72 34.03
N LYS A 120 -7.43 8.16 34.41
CA LYS A 120 -7.59 9.00 35.60
C LYS A 120 -7.31 8.11 36.78
N GLU A 121 -6.05 8.11 37.22
CA GLU A 121 -5.70 7.60 38.53
C GLU A 121 -6.53 8.37 39.57
N ARG A 122 -7.39 7.61 40.25
CA ARG A 122 -8.22 8.10 41.34
C ARG A 122 -7.30 8.37 42.52
N VAL A 123 -7.04 9.64 42.81
CA VAL A 123 -6.43 10.05 44.08
C VAL A 123 -7.35 9.56 45.21
N ASP A 124 -6.89 8.56 45.97
CA ASP A 124 -7.54 8.13 47.21
C ASP A 124 -7.27 9.20 48.30
N SER A 125 -8.33 9.79 48.85
CA SER A 125 -8.28 10.93 49.78
C SER A 125 -7.91 10.53 51.21
N ARG A 126 -6.92 9.65 51.41
CA ARG A 126 -6.55 9.14 52.75
C ARG A 126 -5.08 9.32 53.12
N ASP A 127 -4.45 10.40 52.67
CA ASP A 127 -3.15 10.80 53.22
C ASP A 127 -3.37 11.80 54.38
N PRO A 128 -2.88 11.52 55.61
CA PRO A 128 -3.00 12.43 56.75
C PRO A 128 -2.08 13.65 56.60
N PRO A 129 -2.45 14.80 57.18
CA PRO A 129 -1.66 16.03 57.06
C PRO A 129 -0.31 15.88 57.79
N VAL A 130 0.77 16.25 57.12
CA VAL A 130 2.08 16.57 57.73
C VAL A 130 2.20 18.07 57.98
#